data_AF-A0A850DG69-F1
#
_entry.id   AF-A0A850DG69-F1
#
_cell.length_a   1.000
_cell.length_b   1.000
_cell.length_c   1.000
_cell.angle_alpha   90.00
_cell.angle_beta   90.00
_cell.angle_gamma   90.00
#
_symmetry.space_group_name_H-M   'P 1'
#
loop_
_entity.id
_entity.type
_entity.pdbx_description
1 polymer ?
#
loop_
_entity_poly.entity_id
_entity_poly.type
_entity_poly.pdbx_seq_one_letter_code
_entity_poly.pdbx_strand_id
1 'polypeptide(L)'
;MTDILAEFRTFDRPARMLMVNQFAINLGFYLLMPYLAGYLSGTVGLAAWTVGLVLGVRNFSQQGMFLIGGTLADRLGYKPLIVAGCLLRTVGFLLLAVVQSLPALIIASAATGFAGALFNPAVRAYLAADAGERRVQAFALFNIFYQEGILAGTLLGLALLAVDF
;
A
#
# COMPACT_ATOMS: atom_id res chain seq x y z
N MET A 1 -23.29 7.37 -9.78
CA MET A 1 -22.63 6.45 -8.83
C MET A 1 -23.06 4.99 -9.00
N THR A 2 -24.21 4.70 -9.61
CA THR A 2 -24.72 3.33 -9.86
C THR A 2 -23.89 2.53 -10.88
N ASP A 3 -23.08 3.18 -11.72
CA ASP A 3 -22.31 2.52 -12.79
C ASP A 3 -20.97 1.89 -12.34
N ILE A 4 -20.36 2.33 -11.24
CA ILE A 4 -19.00 1.88 -10.87
C ILE A 4 -18.97 0.39 -10.51
N LEU A 5 -20.00 -0.09 -9.80
CA LEU A 5 -20.12 -1.51 -9.41
C LEU A 5 -20.47 -2.41 -10.60
N ALA A 6 -21.26 -1.88 -11.55
CA ALA A 6 -21.56 -2.58 -12.79
C ALA A 6 -20.29 -2.69 -13.65
N GLU A 7 -19.54 -1.59 -13.80
CA GLU A 7 -18.30 -1.52 -14.55
C GLU A 7 -17.19 -2.40 -13.93
N PHE A 8 -17.04 -2.40 -12.61
CA PHE A 8 -16.14 -3.31 -11.88
C PHE A 8 -16.40 -4.78 -12.19
N ARG A 9 -17.68 -5.18 -12.32
CA ARG A 9 -18.06 -6.56 -12.64
C ARG A 9 -17.73 -6.98 -14.07
N THR A 10 -17.49 -6.02 -14.98
CA THR A 10 -17.11 -6.30 -16.37
C THR A 10 -15.63 -6.61 -16.56
N PHE A 11 -14.78 -6.37 -15.56
CA PHE A 11 -13.36 -6.70 -15.60
C PHE A 11 -13.09 -8.13 -15.16
N ASP A 12 -12.03 -8.73 -15.70
CA ASP A 12 -11.62 -10.08 -15.37
C ASP A 12 -11.25 -10.23 -13.88
N ARG A 13 -11.36 -11.47 -13.39
CA ARG A 13 -11.10 -11.81 -11.97
C ARG A 13 -9.77 -11.26 -11.45
N PRO A 14 -8.63 -11.34 -12.18
CA PRO A 14 -7.36 -10.80 -11.69
C PRO A 14 -7.39 -9.29 -11.48
N ALA A 15 -7.92 -8.51 -12.44
CA ALA A 15 -8.05 -7.06 -12.31
C ALA A 15 -8.92 -6.68 -11.11
N ARG A 16 -10.04 -7.38 -10.91
CA ARG A 16 -10.92 -7.19 -9.75
C ARG A 16 -10.22 -7.49 -8.42
N MET A 17 -9.44 -8.58 -8.35
CA MET A 17 -8.67 -8.94 -7.16
C MET A 17 -7.61 -7.89 -6.83
N LEU A 18 -6.95 -7.33 -7.85
CA LEU A 18 -5.97 -6.26 -7.67
C LEU A 18 -6.58 -4.98 -7.11
N MET A 19 -7.76 -4.59 -7.59
CA MET A 19 -8.51 -3.42 -7.09
C MET A 19 -8.90 -3.59 -5.62
N VAL A 20 -9.45 -4.76 -5.26
CA VAL A 20 -9.81 -5.07 -3.87
C VAL A 20 -8.59 -5.12 -2.97
N ASN A 21 -7.50 -5.75 -3.42
CA ASN A 21 -6.25 -5.81 -2.68
C ASN A 21 -5.66 -4.41 -2.47
N GLN A 22 -5.70 -3.53 -3.48
CA GLN A 22 -5.24 -2.16 -3.35
C GLN A 22 -6.05 -1.36 -2.33
N PHE A 23 -7.38 -1.54 -2.31
CA PHE A 23 -8.24 -0.94 -1.30
C PHE A 23 -7.88 -1.42 0.10
N ALA A 24 -7.80 -2.74 0.31
CA ALA A 24 -7.48 -3.32 1.62
C ALA A 24 -6.11 -2.86 2.14
N ILE A 25 -5.13 -2.79 1.24
CA ILE A 25 -3.79 -2.32 1.52
C ILE A 25 -3.77 -0.86 2.00
N ASN A 26 -4.51 0.03 1.33
CA ASN A 26 -4.56 1.44 1.72
C ASN A 26 -5.37 1.61 3.00
N LEU A 27 -6.49 0.91 3.12
CA LEU A 27 -7.32 0.93 4.33
C LEU A 27 -6.48 0.54 5.56
N GLY A 28 -5.80 -0.61 5.50
CA GLY A 28 -4.95 -1.07 6.60
C GLY A 28 -3.79 -0.12 6.89
N PHE A 29 -3.14 0.41 5.84
CA PHE A 29 -2.02 1.33 6.03
C PHE A 29 -2.42 2.65 6.70
N TYR A 30 -3.50 3.27 6.23
CA TYR A 30 -3.97 4.57 6.74
C TYR A 30 -4.72 4.45 8.06
N LEU A 31 -5.20 3.24 8.40
CA LEU A 31 -5.68 2.92 9.74
C LEU A 31 -4.53 2.75 10.74
N LEU A 32 -3.46 2.05 10.33
CA LEU A 32 -2.30 1.75 11.19
C LEU A 32 -1.42 2.98 11.44
N MET A 33 -1.25 3.85 10.44
CA MET A 33 -0.32 4.98 10.48
C MET A 33 -0.56 5.99 11.62
N PRO A 34 -1.79 6.50 11.81
CA PRO A 34 -2.10 7.41 12.91
C PRO A 34 -1.85 6.77 14.27
N TYR A 35 -2.25 5.50 14.43
CA TYR A 35 -2.01 4.73 15.64
C TYR A 35 -0.51 4.55 15.92
N LEU A 36 0.28 4.15 14.92
CA LEU A 36 1.72 3.99 15.07
C LEU A 36 2.38 5.32 15.47
N ALA A 37 1.96 6.44 14.87
CA ALA A 37 2.48 7.76 15.21
C ALA A 37 2.16 8.13 16.67
N GLY A 38 0.94 7.88 17.14
CA GLY A 38 0.53 8.09 18.53
C GLY A 38 1.27 7.18 19.52
N TYR A 39 1.36 5.88 19.22
CA TYR A 39 2.04 4.88 20.03
C TYR A 39 3.56 5.16 20.15
N LEU A 40 4.20 5.53 19.04
CA LEU A 40 5.63 5.88 19.02
C LEU A 40 5.89 7.20 19.77
N SER A 41 5.03 8.21 19.61
CA SER A 41 5.17 9.51 20.27
C SER A 41 4.83 9.49 21.76
N GLY A 42 3.85 8.70 22.18
CA GLY A 42 3.34 8.67 23.55
C GLY A 42 4.00 7.57 24.38
N THR A 43 3.61 6.32 24.13
CA THR A 43 4.00 5.14 24.92
C THR A 43 5.47 4.73 24.77
N VAL A 44 6.07 4.88 23.59
CA VAL A 44 7.51 4.58 23.38
C VAL A 44 8.39 5.80 23.68
N GLY A 45 7.80 7.01 23.74
CA GLY A 45 8.53 8.26 23.98
C GLY A 45 9.51 8.63 22.86
N LEU A 46 9.35 8.08 21.65
CA LEU A 46 10.17 8.44 20.50
C LEU A 46 9.81 9.84 20.03
N ALA A 47 10.83 10.67 19.87
CA ALA A 47 10.65 12.04 19.42
C ALA A 47 10.05 12.09 18.00
N ALA A 48 9.22 13.10 17.71
CA ALA A 48 8.49 13.24 16.45
C ALA A 48 9.37 13.14 15.18
N TRP A 49 10.65 13.50 15.27
CA TRP A 49 11.62 13.35 14.18
C TRP A 49 11.83 11.88 13.77
N THR A 50 11.71 10.94 14.70
CA THR A 50 11.85 9.50 14.46
C THR A 50 10.70 8.97 13.61
N VAL A 51 9.46 9.36 13.93
CA VAL A 51 8.29 9.02 13.10
C VAL A 51 8.49 9.59 11.70
N GLY A 52 8.87 10.88 11.60
CA GLY A 52 9.18 11.52 10.32
C GLY A 52 10.25 10.79 9.51
N LEU A 53 11.32 10.31 10.15
CA LEU A 53 12.38 9.53 9.51
C LEU A 53 11.87 8.19 9.00
N VAL A 54 11.12 7.44 9.81
CA VAL A 54 10.53 6.15 9.42
C VAL A 54 9.61 6.33 8.22
N LEU A 55 8.74 7.35 8.22
CA LEU A 55 7.89 7.66 7.06
C LEU A 55 8.68 8.11 5.84
N GLY A 56 9.72 8.91 6.06
CA GLY A 56 10.63 9.39 5.02
C GLY A 56 11.34 8.23 4.32
N VAL A 57 11.92 7.30 5.08
CA VAL A 57 12.60 6.11 4.55
C VAL A 57 11.63 5.25 3.73
N ARG A 58 10.39 5.06 4.21
CA ARG A 58 9.37 4.32 3.46
C ARG A 58 9.11 4.94 2.11
N ASN A 59 8.83 6.25 2.10
CA ASN A 59 8.51 6.98 0.87
C ASN A 59 9.71 7.03 -0.07
N PHE A 60 10.91 7.24 0.46
CA PHE A 60 12.14 7.24 -0.29
C PHE A 60 12.41 5.87 -0.93
N SER A 61 12.25 4.79 -0.17
CA SER A 61 12.37 3.44 -0.69
C SER A 61 11.31 3.15 -1.74
N GLN A 62 10.05 3.52 -1.49
CA GLN A 62 8.95 3.26 -2.41
C GLN A 62 9.10 4.03 -3.73
N GLN A 63 9.42 5.32 -3.68
CA GLN A 63 9.56 6.15 -4.87
C GLN A 63 10.91 5.92 -5.57
N GLY A 64 12.00 5.81 -4.80
CA GLY A 64 13.35 5.60 -5.33
C GLY A 64 13.54 4.22 -5.97
N MET A 65 12.91 3.18 -5.43
CA MET A 65 13.00 1.82 -5.98
C MET A 65 11.90 1.52 -7.01
N PHE A 66 11.03 2.49 -7.34
CA PHE A 66 9.95 2.30 -8.30
C PHE A 66 10.48 1.95 -9.70
N LEU A 67 11.59 2.57 -10.10
CA LEU A 67 12.29 2.25 -11.36
C LEU A 67 12.80 0.80 -11.37
N ILE A 68 13.36 0.36 -10.23
CA ILE A 68 13.86 -1.02 -10.06
C ILE A 68 12.68 -1.98 -10.16
N GLY A 69 11.59 -1.72 -9.43
CA GLY A 69 10.40 -2.56 -9.45
C GLY A 69 9.75 -2.65 -10.83
N GLY A 70 9.72 -1.55 -11.60
CA GLY A 70 9.28 -1.55 -12.99
C GLY A 70 10.15 -2.43 -13.88
N THR A 71 11.47 -2.22 -13.83
CA THR A 71 12.44 -3.01 -14.63
C THR A 71 12.37 -4.50 -14.29
N LEU A 72 12.20 -4.82 -13.00
CA LEU A 72 12.07 -6.18 -12.53
C LEU A 72 10.75 -6.82 -13.00
N ALA A 73 9.65 -6.04 -13.05
CA ALA A 73 8.35 -6.49 -13.54
C ALA A 73 8.40 -6.83 -15.04
N ASP A 74 9.13 -6.04 -15.82
CA ASP A 74 9.33 -6.28 -17.24
C ASP A 74 10.18 -7.53 -17.51
N ARG A 75 11.11 -7.88 -16.60
CA ARG A 75 12.01 -9.04 -16.75
C ARG A 75 11.47 -10.34 -16.19
N LEU A 76 10.86 -10.30 -15.01
CA LEU A 76 10.39 -11.49 -14.27
C LEU A 76 8.90 -11.78 -14.48
N GLY A 77 8.20 -10.87 -15.17
CA GLY A 77 6.76 -10.93 -15.38
C GLY A 77 5.95 -10.35 -14.23
N TYR A 78 4.73 -9.93 -14.55
CA TYR A 78 3.90 -9.13 -13.65
C TYR A 78 3.36 -9.95 -12.47
N LYS A 79 2.84 -11.17 -12.71
CA LYS A 79 2.14 -11.97 -11.68
C LYS A 79 3.03 -12.36 -10.49
N PRO A 80 4.26 -12.91 -10.68
CA PRO A 80 5.12 -13.27 -9.55
C PRO A 80 5.49 -12.06 -8.69
N LEU A 81 5.70 -10.90 -9.31
CA LEU A 81 6.08 -9.68 -8.62
C LEU A 81 4.96 -9.04 -7.81
N ILE A 82 3.73 -9.12 -8.32
CA ILE A 82 2.54 -8.72 -7.56
C ILE A 82 2.44 -9.55 -6.29
N VAL A 83 2.58 -10.88 -6.40
CA VAL A 83 2.50 -11.80 -5.24
C VAL A 83 3.65 -11.55 -4.27
N ALA A 84 4.88 -11.42 -4.77
CA ALA A 84 6.05 -11.12 -3.94
C ALA A 84 5.90 -9.78 -3.20
N GLY A 85 5.43 -8.74 -3.90
CA GLY A 85 5.13 -7.43 -3.31
C GLY A 85 4.05 -7.50 -2.24
N CYS A 86 2.96 -8.24 -2.47
CA CYS A 86 1.92 -8.48 -1.47
C CYS A 86 2.45 -9.19 -0.21
N LEU A 87 3.18 -10.29 -0.39
CA LEU A 87 3.76 -11.04 0.73
C LEU A 87 4.74 -10.19 1.53
N LEU A 88 5.66 -9.50 0.85
CA LEU A 88 6.62 -8.63 1.49
C LEU A 88 5.94 -7.47 2.23
N ARG A 89 4.83 -6.96 1.70
CA ARG A 89 4.06 -5.90 2.34
C ARG A 89 3.37 -6.38 3.61
N THR A 90 2.75 -7.56 3.59
CA THR A 90 2.15 -8.17 4.78
C THR A 90 3.19 -8.39 5.87
N VAL A 91 4.34 -8.97 5.52
CA VAL A 91 5.45 -9.18 6.46
C VAL A 91 5.99 -7.85 6.99
N GLY A 92 6.17 -6.85 6.12
CA GLY A 92 6.65 -5.53 6.51
C GLY A 92 5.72 -4.79 7.48
N PHE A 93 4.39 -4.88 7.28
CA PHE A 93 3.43 -4.31 8.21
C PHE A 93 3.38 -5.07 9.54
N LEU A 94 3.46 -6.39 9.51
CA LEU A 94 3.54 -7.19 10.72
C LEU A 94 4.80 -6.85 11.52
N LEU A 95 5.94 -6.69 10.85
CA LEU A 95 7.18 -6.24 11.48
C LEU A 95 7.02 -4.86 12.12
N LEU A 96 6.44 -3.88 11.41
CA LEU A 96 6.18 -2.54 11.97
C LEU A 96 5.29 -2.56 13.22
N ALA A 97 4.40 -3.55 13.36
CA ALA A 97 3.54 -3.70 14.54
C ALA A 97 4.25 -4.34 15.75
N VAL A 98 5.29 -5.14 15.52
CA VAL A 98 5.94 -5.95 16.59
C VAL A 98 7.27 -5.34 17.04
N VAL A 99 8.02 -4.70 16.15
CA VAL A 99 9.36 -4.18 16.46
C VAL A 99 9.30 -2.82 17.15
N GLN A 100 10.15 -2.61 18.14
CA GLN A 100 10.17 -1.38 18.95
C GLN A 100 11.49 -0.61 18.85
N SER A 101 12.54 -1.22 18.29
CA SER A 101 13.83 -0.56 18.13
C SER A 101 13.89 0.28 16.85
N LEU A 102 14.49 1.47 16.94
CA LEU A 102 14.61 2.39 15.80
C LEU A 102 15.24 1.74 14.55
N PRO A 103 16.35 0.98 14.65
CA PRO A 103 16.92 0.31 13.49
C PRO A 103 15.95 -0.71 12.86
N ALA A 104 15.20 -1.46 13.67
CA ALA A 104 14.22 -2.42 13.16
C ALA A 104 13.03 -1.73 12.50
N LEU A 105 12.56 -0.60 13.05
CA LEU A 105 11.51 0.23 12.44
C LEU A 105 11.95 0.78 11.08
N ILE A 106 13.20 1.22 10.94
CA ILE A 106 13.76 1.69 9.66
C ILE A 106 13.80 0.56 8.64
N ILE A 107 14.26 -0.64 9.03
CA ILE A 107 14.31 -1.81 8.15
C ILE A 107 12.91 -2.23 7.72
N ALA A 108 11.96 -2.33 8.66
CA ALA A 108 10.58 -2.69 8.37
C ALA A 108 9.92 -1.65 7.44
N SER A 109 10.18 -0.36 7.70
CA SER A 109 9.73 0.74 6.85
C SER A 109 10.30 0.65 5.42
N ALA A 110 11.61 0.48 5.27
CA ALA A 110 12.24 0.29 3.98
C ALA A 110 11.67 -0.94 3.25
N ALA A 111 11.46 -2.05 3.95
CA ALA A 111 10.85 -3.25 3.39
C ALA A 111 9.42 -2.99 2.88
N THR A 112 8.59 -2.26 3.64
CA THR A 112 7.24 -1.89 3.17
C THR A 112 7.27 -0.93 1.97
N GLY A 113 8.25 -0.02 1.93
CA GLY A 113 8.46 0.88 0.80
C GLY A 113 8.83 0.10 -0.46
N PHE A 114 9.82 -0.79 -0.36
CA PHE A 114 10.25 -1.66 -1.44
C PHE A 114 9.13 -2.59 -1.92
N ALA A 115 8.33 -3.15 -1.02
CA ALA A 115 7.15 -3.93 -1.38
C ALA A 115 6.15 -3.11 -2.22
N GLY A 116 5.94 -1.84 -1.86
CA GLY A 116 5.12 -0.90 -2.63
C GLY A 116 5.71 -0.59 -4.01
N ALA A 117 7.04 -0.56 -4.12
CA ALA A 117 7.77 -0.36 -5.38
C ALA A 117 7.71 -1.58 -6.31
N LEU A 118 7.63 -2.80 -5.77
CA LEU A 118 7.42 -4.01 -6.58
C LEU A 118 5.96 -4.13 -7.04
N PHE A 119 5.01 -3.79 -6.16
CA PHE A 119 3.60 -3.98 -6.42
C PHE A 119 3.00 -2.97 -7.41
N ASN A 120 3.19 -1.66 -7.17
CA ASN A 120 2.51 -0.62 -7.95
C ASN A 120 2.84 -0.63 -9.45
N PRO A 121 4.11 -0.71 -9.89
CA PRO A 121 4.44 -0.80 -11.31
C PRO A 121 3.90 -2.08 -11.94
N ALA A 122 4.06 -3.22 -11.26
CA ALA A 122 3.64 -4.52 -11.77
C ALA A 122 2.11 -4.60 -11.95
N VAL A 123 1.33 -4.06 -11.00
CA VAL A 123 -0.13 -3.99 -11.11
C VAL A 123 -0.56 -3.08 -12.24
N ARG A 124 0.09 -1.92 -12.40
CA ARG A 124 -0.24 -0.99 -13.48
C ARG A 124 0.10 -1.58 -14.85
N ALA A 125 1.25 -2.24 -14.98
CA ALA A 125 1.64 -2.94 -16.20
C ALA A 125 0.68 -4.09 -16.51
N TYR A 126 0.30 -4.88 -15.50
CA TYR A 126 -0.68 -5.96 -15.64
C TYR A 126 -2.03 -5.42 -16.13
N LEU A 127 -2.59 -4.39 -15.47
CA LEU A 127 -3.86 -3.77 -15.85
C LEU A 127 -3.81 -3.17 -17.27
N ALA A 128 -2.69 -2.56 -17.66
CA ALA A 128 -2.53 -2.03 -19.01
C ALA A 128 -2.52 -3.13 -20.08
N ALA A 129 -1.87 -4.26 -19.81
CA ALA A 129 -1.81 -5.40 -20.72
C ALA A 129 -3.15 -6.18 -20.79
N ASP A 130 -3.80 -6.37 -19.64
CA ASP A 130 -5.03 -7.16 -19.49
C ASP A 130 -6.26 -6.41 -20.03
N ALA A 131 -6.37 -5.09 -19.79
CA ALA A 131 -7.54 -4.31 -20.17
C ALA A 131 -7.54 -3.79 -21.62
N GLY A 132 -6.42 -3.89 -22.35
CA GLY A 132 -6.29 -3.44 -23.74
C GLY A 132 -6.79 -2.00 -23.96
N GLU A 133 -7.80 -1.82 -24.82
CA GLU A 133 -8.42 -0.51 -25.10
C GLU A 133 -9.10 0.12 -23.88
N ARG A 134 -9.56 -0.69 -22.93
CA ARG A 134 -10.25 -0.25 -21.71
C ARG A 134 -9.29 0.11 -20.57
N ARG A 135 -7.98 0.20 -20.83
CA ARG A 135 -6.95 0.56 -19.83
C ARG A 135 -7.27 1.83 -19.04
N VAL A 136 -7.85 2.84 -19.68
CA VAL A 136 -8.19 4.12 -19.03
C VAL A 136 -9.27 3.90 -17.96
N GLN A 137 -10.31 3.12 -18.29
CA GLN A 137 -11.39 2.74 -17.37
C GLN A 137 -10.84 1.88 -16.22
N ALA A 138 -9.98 0.92 -16.54
CA ALA A 138 -9.35 0.05 -15.56
C ALA A 138 -8.51 0.85 -14.55
N PHE A 139 -7.73 1.84 -15.03
CA PHE A 139 -6.99 2.75 -14.17
C PHE A 139 -7.88 3.69 -13.37
N ALA A 140 -8.99 4.17 -13.94
CA ALA A 140 -9.94 5.01 -13.21
C ALA A 140 -10.54 4.24 -12.03
N LEU A 141 -11.05 3.03 -12.26
CA LEU A 141 -11.56 2.14 -11.21
C LEU A 141 -10.47 1.81 -10.19
N PHE A 142 -9.27 1.45 -10.63
CA PHE A 142 -8.16 1.19 -9.72
C PHE A 142 -7.85 2.40 -8.81
N ASN A 143 -7.87 3.62 -9.36
CA ASN A 143 -7.68 4.84 -8.58
C ASN A 143 -8.85 5.13 -7.62
N ILE A 144 -10.08 4.80 -8.00
CA ILE A 144 -11.24 4.92 -7.10
C ILE A 144 -11.03 4.01 -5.88
N PHE A 145 -10.76 2.71 -6.08
CA PHE A 145 -10.46 1.79 -4.97
C PHE A 145 -9.25 2.23 -4.15
N TYR A 146 -8.23 2.78 -4.81
CA TYR A 146 -7.07 3.34 -4.13
C TYR A 146 -7.46 4.47 -3.17
N GLN A 147 -8.19 5.48 -3.64
CA GLN A 147 -8.59 6.65 -2.85
C GLN A 147 -9.64 6.33 -1.79
N GLU A 148 -10.63 5.49 -2.11
CA GLU A 148 -11.62 5.01 -1.15
C GLU A 148 -10.95 4.28 0.03
N GLY A 149 -9.91 3.48 -0.24
CA GLY A 149 -9.14 2.83 0.82
C GLY A 149 -8.42 3.83 1.73
N ILE A 150 -7.87 4.90 1.16
CA ILE A 150 -7.23 5.97 1.94
C ILE A 150 -8.26 6.70 2.80
N LEU A 151 -9.38 7.09 2.20
CA LEU A 151 -10.45 7.80 2.88
C LEU A 151 -11.01 6.97 4.03
N ALA A 152 -11.44 5.74 3.74
CA ALA A 152 -11.97 4.82 4.74
C ALA A 152 -10.93 4.51 5.84
N GLY A 153 -9.67 4.23 5.46
CA GLY A 153 -8.60 3.96 6.41
C GLY A 153 -8.32 5.14 7.34
N THR A 154 -8.29 6.37 6.81
CA THR A 154 -8.05 7.58 7.59
C THR A 154 -9.20 7.88 8.55
N LEU A 155 -10.45 7.76 8.07
CA LEU A 155 -11.64 7.96 8.91
C LEU A 155 -11.73 6.91 10.02
N LEU A 156 -11.49 5.63 9.70
CA LEU A 156 -11.47 4.56 10.69
C LEU A 156 -10.31 4.72 11.68
N GLY A 157 -9.12 5.07 11.21
CA GLY A 157 -7.97 5.34 12.08
C GLY A 157 -8.21 6.50 13.05
N LEU A 158 -8.83 7.58 12.57
CA LEU A 158 -9.23 8.72 13.40
C LEU A 158 -10.32 8.33 14.42
N ALA A 159 -11.35 7.60 13.98
CA ALA A 159 -12.42 7.14 14.85
C ALA A 159 -11.88 6.20 15.95
N LEU A 160 -10.94 5.33 15.61
CA LEU A 160 -10.26 4.46 16.57
C LEU A 160 -9.47 5.27 17.60
N LEU A 161 -8.69 6.28 17.18
CA LEU A 161 -8.00 7.17 18.11
C LEU A 161 -8.96 7.95 19.03
N ALA A 162 -10.17 8.25 18.57
CA ALA A 162 -11.17 8.96 19.37
C ALA A 162 -11.87 8.07 20.42
N VAL A 163 -11.70 6.75 20.35
CA VAL A 163 -12.38 5.78 21.25
C VAL A 163 -11.53 5.41 22.48
N ASP A 164 -10.34 5.98 22.66
CA ASP A 164 -9.43 5.77 23.82
C ASP A 164 -9.32 4.27 24.23
N PHE A 165 -8.38 3.55 23.60
CA PHE A 165 -7.95 2.22 24.03
C PHE A 165 -6.46 2.21 24.38
#